data_AF-A0A172ZJS2-F1
#
_entry.id   AF-A0A172ZJS2-F1
#
_cell.length_a   1.000
_cell.length_b   1.000
_cell.length_c   1.000
_cell.angle_alpha   90.00
_cell.angle_beta   90.00
_cell.angle_gamma   90.00
#
_symmetry.space_group_name_H-M   'P 1'
#
loop_
_entity.id
_entity.type
_entity.pdbx_description
1 polymer ?
#
loop_
_entity_poly.entity_id
_entity_poly.type
_entity_poly.pdbx_seq_one_letter_code
_entity_poly.pdbx_strand_id
1 'polypeptide(L)'
;MNYTEALERKSEMLKKNVENWILKENRSGLSQQEAFIYRNMIKELHQNKHELHTIREEEWHSEISEPAHSEPATLTAAKPYSMS
;
A
#
# COMPACT_ATOMS: atom_id res chain seq x y z
N MET A 1 -8.58 10.76 -8.01
CA MET A 1 -7.81 10.46 -6.78
C MET A 1 -7.99 8.98 -6.53
N ASN A 2 -6.89 8.21 -6.56
CA ASN A 2 -6.94 6.79 -6.25
C ASN A 2 -7.17 6.60 -4.74
N TYR A 3 -7.74 5.45 -4.36
CA TYR A 3 -8.00 5.10 -2.95
C TYR A 3 -6.73 5.20 -2.10
N THR A 4 -5.62 4.65 -2.59
CA THR A 4 -4.31 4.67 -1.94
C THR A 4 -3.83 6.11 -1.71
N GLU A 5 -3.95 7.00 -2.71
CA GLU A 5 -3.55 8.42 -2.59
C GLU A 5 -4.40 9.19 -1.57
N ALA A 6 -5.70 8.87 -1.48
CA ALA A 6 -6.60 9.46 -0.50
C ALA A 6 -6.24 8.99 0.92
N LEU A 7 -5.95 7.70 1.08
CA LEU A 7 -5.54 7.10 2.34
C LEU A 7 -4.18 7.65 2.81
N GLU A 8 -3.22 7.83 1.90
CA GLU A 8 -1.93 8.47 2.19
C GLU A 8 -2.09 9.91 2.67
N ARG A 9 -2.89 10.72 1.97
CA ARG A 9 -3.19 12.10 2.41
C ARG A 9 -3.87 12.13 3.76
N LYS A 10 -4.85 11.26 3.99
CA LYS A 10 -5.55 11.14 5.28
C LYS A 10 -4.57 10.79 6.39
N SER A 11 -3.68 9.82 6.14
CA SER A 11 -2.64 9.40 7.07
C SER A 11 -1.67 10.54 7.41
N GLU A 12 -1.24 11.32 6.43
CA GLU A 12 -0.36 12.47 6.66
C GLU A 12 -1.02 13.56 7.51
N MET A 13 -2.29 13.88 7.22
CA MET A 13 -3.05 14.86 8.01
C MET A 13 -3.23 14.39 9.46
N LEU A 14 -3.52 13.10 9.63
CA LEU A 14 -3.67 12.51 10.96
C LEU A 14 -2.35 12.53 11.74
N LYS A 15 -1.20 12.31 11.10
CA LYS A 15 0.12 12.45 11.73
C LYS A 15 0.36 13.86 12.25
N LYS A 16 0.12 14.88 11.42
CA LYS A 16 0.25 16.30 11.83
C LYS A 16 -0.65 16.62 13.01
N ASN A 17 -1.86 16.09 13.01
CA ASN A 17 -2.76 16.28 14.14
C ASN A 17 -2.21 15.59 15.41
N VAL A 18 -1.73 14.36 15.33
CA VAL A 18 -1.10 13.64 16.45
C VAL A 18 0.11 14.41 17.00
N GLU A 19 0.96 14.96 16.15
CA GLU A 19 2.09 15.81 16.55
C GLU A 19 1.62 17.04 17.35
N ASN A 20 0.56 17.72 16.89
CA ASN A 20 -0.03 18.85 17.60
C ASN A 20 -0.57 18.44 18.98
N TRP A 21 -1.19 17.26 19.09
CA TRP A 21 -1.66 16.73 20.38
C TRP A 21 -0.49 16.38 21.33
N ILE A 22 0.61 15.86 20.81
CA ILE A 22 1.84 15.63 21.60
C ILE A 22 2.38 16.95 22.15
N LEU A 23 2.46 17.98 21.33
CA LEU A 23 2.90 19.31 21.79
C LEU A 23 1.98 19.86 22.88
N LYS A 24 0.67 19.65 22.76
CA LYS A 24 -0.30 20.06 23.78
C LYS A 24 -0.14 19.27 25.09
N GLU A 25 -0.04 17.94 25.02
CA GLU A 25 0.23 17.08 26.18
C GLU A 25 1.50 17.53 26.91
N ASN A 26 2.59 17.76 26.17
CA ASN A 26 3.87 18.18 26.74
C ASN A 26 3.82 19.58 27.37
N ARG A 27 2.95 20.48 26.88
CA ARG A 27 2.85 21.85 27.37
C ARG A 27 1.95 21.98 28.60
N SER A 28 0.79 21.34 28.58
CA SER A 28 -0.27 21.55 29.59
C SER A 28 -0.96 20.28 30.04
N GLY A 29 -0.56 19.12 29.52
CA GLY A 29 -1.32 17.88 29.62
C GLY A 29 -2.55 17.87 28.72
N LEU A 30 -3.13 16.69 28.53
CA LEU A 30 -4.45 16.51 27.92
C LEU A 30 -5.50 16.22 28.97
N SER A 31 -6.71 16.73 28.73
CA SER A 31 -7.88 16.31 29.51
C SER A 31 -8.19 14.83 29.25
N GLN A 32 -9.03 14.22 30.10
CA GLN A 32 -9.41 12.82 29.93
C GLN A 32 -10.08 12.54 28.58
N GLN A 33 -10.93 13.45 28.11
CA GLN A 33 -11.59 13.34 26.81
C GLN A 33 -10.59 13.50 25.66
N GLU A 34 -9.66 14.43 25.80
CA GLU A 34 -8.60 14.68 24.83
C GLU A 34 -7.64 13.50 24.72
N ALA A 35 -7.25 12.91 25.84
CA ALA A 35 -6.44 11.70 25.89
C ALA A 35 -7.18 10.50 25.27
N PHE A 36 -8.52 10.44 25.36
CA PHE A 36 -9.31 9.43 24.66
C PHE A 36 -9.28 9.64 23.14
N ILE A 37 -9.50 10.88 22.68
CA ILE A 37 -9.44 11.23 21.25
C ILE A 37 -8.04 10.95 20.69
N TYR A 38 -7.00 11.41 21.39
CA TYR A 38 -5.60 11.20 21.02
C TYR A 38 -5.26 9.70 20.85
N ARG A 39 -5.70 8.85 21.79
CA ARG A 39 -5.53 7.39 21.69
C ARG A 39 -6.24 6.80 20.47
N ASN A 40 -7.43 7.29 20.11
CA ASN A 40 -8.13 6.83 18.92
C ASN A 40 -7.40 7.25 17.63
N MET A 41 -6.83 8.46 17.60
CA MET A 41 -6.03 8.91 16.45
C MET A 41 -4.76 8.06 16.26
N ILE A 42 -4.10 7.65 17.34
CA ILE A 42 -2.97 6.72 17.25
C ILE A 42 -3.42 5.38 16.64
N LYS A 43 -4.54 4.81 17.12
CA LYS A 43 -5.08 3.56 16.58
C LYS A 43 -5.39 3.69 15.09
N GLU A 44 -6.01 4.79 14.69
CA GLU A 44 -6.32 5.06 13.28
C GLU A 44 -5.06 5.22 12.42
N LEU A 45 -3.98 5.83 12.93
CA LEU A 45 -2.69 5.85 12.23
C LEU A 45 -2.12 4.45 12.01
N HIS A 46 -2.19 3.58 13.02
CA HIS A 46 -1.75 2.20 12.89
C HIS A 46 -2.60 1.43 11.88
N GLN A 47 -3.92 1.61 11.90
CA GLN A 47 -4.82 0.98 10.94
C GLN A 47 -4.51 1.44 9.51
N ASN A 48 -4.39 2.75 9.28
CA ASN A 48 -4.06 3.30 7.96
C ASN A 48 -2.70 2.77 7.45
N LYS A 49 -1.71 2.62 8.35
CA LYS A 49 -0.40 2.04 7.99
C LYS A 49 -0.52 0.57 7.59
N HIS A 50 -1.30 -0.22 8.33
CA HIS A 50 -1.52 -1.62 8.01
C HIS A 50 -2.23 -1.76 6.66
N GLU A 51 -3.27 -0.97 6.43
CA GLU A 51 -4.02 -1.00 5.18
C GLU A 51 -3.17 -0.62 3.97
N LEU A 52 -2.35 0.44 4.08
CA LEU A 52 -1.39 0.79 3.02
C LEU A 52 -0.36 -0.31 2.76
N HIS A 53 0.04 -1.05 3.79
CA HIS A 53 0.93 -2.19 3.64
C HIS A 53 0.25 -3.32 2.87
N THR A 54 -0.97 -3.69 3.26
CA THR A 54 -1.75 -4.74 2.61
C THR A 54 -2.00 -4.42 1.15
N ILE A 55 -2.41 -3.18 0.82
CA ILE A 55 -2.61 -2.75 -0.58
C ILE A 55 -1.31 -2.90 -1.39
N ARG A 56 -0.17 -2.50 -0.82
CA ARG A 56 1.12 -2.63 -1.49
C ARG A 56 1.50 -4.11 -1.68
N GLU A 57 1.28 -4.96 -0.69
CA GLU A 57 1.52 -6.41 -0.84
C GLU A 57 0.65 -7.02 -1.96
N GLU A 58 -0.63 -6.64 -2.04
CA GLU A 58 -1.54 -7.08 -3.09
C GLU A 58 -1.10 -6.59 -4.49
N GLU A 59 -0.66 -5.33 -4.60
CA GLU A 59 -0.07 -4.77 -5.83
C GLU A 59 1.20 -5.55 -6.24
N TRP A 60 2.13 -5.78 -5.31
CA TRP A 60 3.36 -6.55 -5.55
C TRP A 60 3.08 -7.99 -6.00
N HIS A 61 2.11 -8.68 -5.38
CA HIS A 61 1.74 -10.04 -5.78
C HIS A 61 1.06 -10.09 -7.16
N SER A 62 0.34 -9.03 -7.52
CA SER A 62 -0.29 -8.91 -8.86
C SER A 62 0.75 -8.65 -9.96
N GLU A 63 1.84 -7.93 -9.67
CA GLU A 63 2.92 -7.68 -10.65
C GLU A 63 3.83 -8.90 -10.87
N ILE A 64 4.06 -9.72 -9.84
CA ILE A 64 4.94 -10.90 -9.93
C ILE A 64 4.25 -12.09 -10.65
N SER A 65 2.92 -12.06 -10.79
CA SER A 65 2.14 -13.16 -11.38
C SER A 65 1.93 -13.08 -12.89
N GLU A 66 2.62 -12.17 -13.62
CA GLU A 66 2.80 -12.34 -15.07
C GLU A 66 3.75 -13.51 -15.36
N PRO A 67 3.29 -14.60 -16.01
CA PRO A 67 4.15 -15.71 -16.37
C PRO A 67 5.08 -15.29 -17.52
N ALA A 68 6.32 -14.96 -17.16
CA ALA A 68 7.44 -15.24 -18.03
C ALA A 68 7.47 -16.76 -18.28
N HIS A 69 6.93 -17.22 -19.41
CA HIS A 69 7.42 -18.34 -20.23
C HIS A 69 6.33 -18.83 -21.20
N SER A 70 6.51 -18.56 -22.49
CA SER A 70 6.64 -19.63 -23.50
C SER A 70 7.24 -19.03 -24.75
N GLU A 71 8.54 -19.25 -24.90
CA GLU A 71 9.25 -19.12 -26.17
C GLU A 71 8.49 -19.89 -27.26
N PRO A 72 8.42 -19.40 -28.51
CA PRO A 72 7.83 -20.16 -29.60
C PRO A 72 8.71 -21.39 -29.86
N ALA A 73 8.22 -22.56 -29.48
CA ALA A 73 8.86 -23.83 -29.79
C ALA A 73 9.15 -23.92 -31.30
N THR A 74 10.43 -23.79 -31.65
CA THR A 74 10.97 -24.12 -32.96
C THR A 74 10.79 -25.62 -33.18
N LEU A 75 9.63 -26.01 -33.70
CA LEU A 75 9.46 -27.32 -34.33
C LEU A 75 9.98 -27.23 -35.76
N THR A 76 11.27 -27.55 -35.85
CA THR A 76 12.00 -27.98 -37.04
C THR A 76 11.19 -29.05 -37.80
N ALA A 77 10.34 -28.62 -38.73
CA ALA A 77 9.79 -29.50 -39.77
C ALA A 77 10.79 -29.50 -40.93
N ALA A 78 11.50 -30.62 -41.06
CA ALA A 78 12.48 -30.87 -42.10
C ALA A 78 11.88 -30.71 -43.52
N LYS A 79 12.56 -29.87 -44.30
CA LYS A 79 12.68 -29.72 -45.76
C LYS A 79 11.55 -30.20 -46.71
N PRO A 80 11.17 -29.35 -47.69
CA PRO A 80 10.40 -29.74 -48.85
C PRO A 80 11.32 -30.35 -49.92
N TYR A 81 10.88 -31.40 -50.61
CA TYR A 81 11.30 -31.64 -51.99
C TYR A 81 10.11 -32.13 -52.81
N SER A 82 9.77 -31.30 -53.79
CA SER A 82 8.91 -31.57 -54.93
C SER A 82 9.79 -32.02 -56.11
N MET A 83 9.13 -32.60 -57.13
CA MET A 83 9.61 -32.92 -58.49
C MET A 83 10.46 -34.21 -58.57
N SER A 84 10.26 -35.13 -59.50
CA SER A 84 9.46 -35.20 -60.75
C SER A 84 9.22 -36.66 -61.11
#